data_AF-A0A224YLT5-F1
#
_entry.id   AF-A0A224YLT5-F1
#
_cell.length_a   1.000
_cell.length_b   1.000
_cell.length_c   1.000
_cell.angle_alpha   90.00
_cell.angle_beta   90.00
_cell.angle_gamma   90.00
#
_symmetry.space_group_name_H-M   'P 1'
#
loop_
_entity.id
_entity.type
_entity.pdbx_description
1 polymer ?
#
loop_
_entity_poly.entity_id
_entity_poly.type
_entity_poly.pdbx_seq_one_letter_code
_entity_poly.pdbx_strand_id
1 'polypeptide(L)'
;MLTYVKEYVTCLYFEKLELKNNTYNYTYVYNERYRKIHQRKTILFNATLYEGRGGPVMDVRYSASKGGKAVPHVLKFWDPYEKCAIFTLPAGCEQHVWESRVKKKAKACDKAYKNICGNMRLIIYKKSCKS
;
A
#
# COMPACT_ATOMS: atom_id res chain seq x y z
N MET A 1 10.39 -2.73 -12.51
CA MET A 1 9.11 -2.03 -12.26
C MET A 1 8.06 -3.11 -12.10
N LEU A 2 7.27 -3.11 -11.02
CA LEU A 2 6.13 -4.02 -10.94
C LEU A 2 5.11 -3.59 -11.98
N THR A 3 4.88 -4.47 -12.94
CA THR A 3 4.11 -4.23 -14.17
C THR A 3 2.66 -4.68 -14.00
N TYR A 4 2.01 -4.34 -12.88
CA TYR A 4 0.56 -4.53 -12.81
C TYR A 4 -0.14 -3.17 -12.89
N VAL A 5 -1.17 -3.11 -13.73
CA VAL A 5 -2.03 -1.94 -13.83
C VAL A 5 -2.96 -1.98 -12.61
N LYS A 6 -2.92 -0.94 -11.77
CA LYS A 6 -3.74 -0.86 -10.55
C LYS A 6 -5.23 -1.12 -10.81
N GLU A 7 -5.72 -0.81 -12.01
CA GLU A 7 -7.10 -1.04 -12.47
C GLU A 7 -7.52 -2.52 -12.49
N TYR A 8 -6.58 -3.45 -12.65
CA TYR A 8 -6.85 -4.89 -12.67
C TYR A 8 -6.62 -5.57 -11.32
N VAL A 9 -6.28 -4.80 -10.29
CA VAL A 9 -5.95 -5.31 -8.97
C VAL A 9 -7.09 -5.09 -8.00
N THR A 10 -7.43 -6.15 -7.25
CA THR A 10 -8.43 -6.11 -6.18
C THR A 10 -7.94 -6.87 -4.96
N CYS A 11 -8.53 -6.61 -3.80
CA CYS A 11 -8.23 -7.32 -2.56
C CYS A 11 -6.75 -7.30 -2.18
N LEU A 12 -6.08 -6.18 -2.49
CA LEU A 12 -4.68 -5.99 -2.16
C LEU A 12 -4.53 -5.70 -0.67
N TYR A 13 -3.68 -6.46 0.00
CA TYR A 13 -3.28 -6.23 1.39
C TYR A 13 -1.80 -6.55 1.59
N PHE A 14 -1.27 -6.07 2.73
CA PHE A 14 0.10 -6.32 3.17
C PHE A 14 0.11 -7.29 4.32
N GLU A 15 1.07 -8.20 4.28
CA GLU A 15 1.36 -9.08 5.40
C GLU A 15 2.80 -8.84 5.83
N LYS A 16 2.96 -8.39 7.08
CA LYS A 16 4.29 -8.23 7.69
C LYS A 16 4.92 -9.61 7.83
N LEU A 17 6.14 -9.75 7.31
CA LEU A 17 6.97 -10.92 7.57
C LEU A 17 7.96 -10.64 8.71
N GLU A 18 8.72 -9.55 8.58
CA GLU A 18 9.76 -9.19 9.54
C GLU A 18 9.95 -7.68 9.59
N LEU A 19 10.21 -7.16 10.78
CA LEU A 19 10.74 -5.80 10.97
C LEU A 19 11.96 -5.91 11.87
N LYS A 20 13.15 -5.65 11.31
CA LYS A 20 14.42 -5.73 12.03
C LYS A 20 15.25 -4.48 11.74
N ASN A 21 15.62 -3.75 12.79
CA ASN A 21 16.22 -2.43 12.68
C ASN A 21 15.34 -1.53 11.80
N ASN A 22 15.92 -0.98 10.73
CA ASN A 22 15.23 -0.14 9.76
C ASN A 22 14.79 -0.92 8.51
N THR A 23 14.86 -2.24 8.54
CA THR A 23 14.51 -3.10 7.41
C THR A 23 13.15 -3.75 7.66
N TYR A 24 12.23 -3.53 6.73
CA TYR A 24 10.88 -4.08 6.75
C TYR A 24 10.67 -5.04 5.58
N ASN A 25 10.45 -6.31 5.89
CA ASN A 25 10.11 -7.35 4.91
C ASN A 25 8.62 -7.66 5.02
N TYR A 26 7.93 -7.67 3.88
CA TYR A 26 6.50 -7.93 3.82
C TYR A 26 6.10 -8.46 2.46
N THR A 27 4.89 -9.02 2.36
CA THR A 27 4.30 -9.42 1.08
C THR A 27 3.16 -8.49 0.69
N TYR A 28 2.99 -8.26 -0.61
CA TYR A 28 1.71 -7.82 -1.17
C TYR A 28 0.98 -9.08 -1.62
N VAL A 29 -0.26 -9.24 -1.17
CA VAL A 29 -1.16 -10.28 -1.67
C VAL A 29 -2.35 -9.61 -2.32
N TYR A 30 -2.68 -10.00 -3.55
CA TYR A 30 -3.79 -9.41 -4.29
C TYR A 30 -4.38 -10.36 -5.33
N ASN A 31 -5.58 -10.03 -5.78
CA ASN A 31 -6.22 -10.69 -6.91
C ASN A 31 -6.02 -9.83 -8.16
N GLU A 32 -5.49 -10.44 -9.21
CA GLU A 32 -5.33 -9.84 -10.53
C GLU A 32 -6.42 -10.38 -11.47
N ARG A 33 -7.11 -9.48 -12.16
CA ARG A 33 -8.08 -9.82 -13.20
C ARG A 33 -7.65 -9.22 -14.53
N TYR A 34 -6.91 -10.01 -15.31
CA TYR A 34 -6.47 -9.62 -16.64
C TYR A 34 -6.98 -10.65 -17.68
N ARG A 35 -7.56 -10.17 -18.79
CA ARG A 35 -8.07 -11.03 -19.89
C ARG A 35 -8.98 -12.20 -19.44
N LYS A 36 -9.90 -11.93 -18.50
CA LYS A 36 -10.83 -12.92 -17.87
C LYS A 36 -10.16 -13.98 -16.97
N ILE A 37 -8.84 -13.94 -16.81
CA ILE A 37 -8.12 -14.81 -15.90
C ILE A 37 -8.13 -14.16 -14.51
N HIS A 38 -8.48 -14.95 -13.49
CA HIS A 38 -8.42 -14.54 -12.08
C HIS A 38 -7.26 -15.28 -11.42
N GLN A 39 -6.25 -14.55 -10.97
CA GLN A 39 -5.10 -15.14 -10.28
C GLN A 39 -4.87 -14.42 -8.96
N ARG A 40 -4.61 -15.21 -7.90
CA ARG A 40 -4.06 -14.68 -6.65
C ARG A 40 -2.55 -14.56 -6.82
N LYS A 41 -2.00 -13.39 -6.53
CA LYS A 41 -0.58 -13.08 -6.61
C LYS A 41 -0.05 -12.76 -5.22
N THR A 42 1.15 -13.24 -4.94
CA THR A 42 1.92 -12.90 -3.74
C THR A 42 3.28 -12.41 -4.18
N ILE A 43 3.67 -11.21 -3.74
CA ILE A 43 4.91 -10.55 -4.15
C ILE A 43 5.67 -10.15 -2.90
N LEU A 44 6.94 -10.56 -2.81
CA LEU A 44 7.82 -10.20 -1.70
C LEU A 44 8.45 -8.82 -1.95
N PHE A 45 8.43 -8.01 -0.89
CA PHE A 45 9.08 -6.72 -0.85
C PHE A 45 10.01 -6.61 0.34
N ASN A 46 11.01 -5.77 0.13
CA ASN A 46 11.90 -5.28 1.16
C ASN A 46 11.83 -3.77 1.15
N ALA A 47 11.74 -3.15 2.32
CA ALA A 47 11.79 -1.70 2.45
C ALA A 47 12.82 -1.27 3.49
N THR A 48 13.43 -0.13 3.25
CA THR A 48 14.25 0.58 4.24
C THR A 48 13.47 1.76 4.80
N LEU A 49 13.40 1.85 6.12
CA LEU A 49 12.71 2.90 6.86
C LEU A 49 13.70 3.98 7.29
N TYR A 50 13.37 5.25 7.08
CA TYR A 50 14.19 6.37 7.56
C TYR A 50 13.38 7.66 7.66
N GLU A 51 13.92 8.62 8.40
CA GLU A 51 13.38 9.97 8.47
C GLU A 51 13.80 10.79 7.24
N GLY A 52 12.83 11.14 6.40
CA GLY A 52 13.04 12.00 5.24
C GLY A 52 12.64 13.44 5.50
N ARG A 53 13.12 14.38 4.68
CA ARG A 53 12.78 15.81 4.80
C ARG A 53 11.27 16.10 4.73
N GLY A 54 10.50 15.23 4.07
CA GLY A 54 9.06 15.37 3.88
C GLY A 54 8.20 14.48 4.79
N GLY A 55 8.81 13.88 5.83
CA GLY A 55 8.19 12.92 6.74
C GLY A 55 8.84 11.53 6.69
N PRO A 56 8.36 10.59 7.51
CA PRO A 56 8.87 9.22 7.54
C PRO A 56 8.73 8.53 6.18
N VAL A 57 9.77 7.84 5.74
CA VAL A 57 9.84 7.21 4.43
C VAL A 57 10.01 5.71 4.58
N MET A 58 9.21 4.97 3.81
CA MET A 58 9.38 3.56 3.51
C MET A 58 9.87 3.44 2.07
N ASP A 59 11.16 3.18 1.87
CA ASP A 59 11.75 3.08 0.54
C ASP A 59 11.72 1.63 0.04
N VAL A 60 10.78 1.35 -0.86
CA VAL A 60 10.31 0.01 -1.20
C VAL A 60 11.04 -0.55 -2.41
N ARG A 61 11.55 -1.78 -2.29
CA ARG A 61 12.18 -2.55 -3.36
C ARG A 61 11.42 -3.85 -3.59
N TYR A 62 11.23 -4.18 -4.87
CA TYR A 62 10.77 -5.51 -5.24
C TYR A 62 11.92 -6.50 -5.04
N SER A 63 11.75 -7.49 -4.16
CA SER A 63 12.85 -8.34 -3.71
C SER A 63 13.48 -9.18 -4.83
N ALA A 64 12.73 -9.50 -5.89
CA ALA A 64 13.28 -10.23 -7.04
C ALA A 64 13.98 -9.32 -8.07
N SER A 65 13.89 -7.99 -7.94
CA SER A 65 14.55 -7.07 -8.88
C SER A 65 16.02 -6.88 -8.52
N LYS A 66 16.92 -7.51 -9.28
CA LYS A 66 18.35 -7.19 -9.23
C LYS A 66 18.55 -5.79 -9.83
N GLY A 67 18.94 -4.82 -9.01
CA GLY A 67 19.19 -3.43 -9.45
C GLY A 67 17.94 -2.57 -9.67
N GLY A 68 16.76 -3.01 -9.25
CA GLY A 68 15.55 -2.19 -9.32
C GLY A 68 15.66 -0.94 -8.45
N LYS A 69 15.29 0.23 -8.99
CA LYS A 69 15.19 1.46 -8.21
C LYS A 69 14.14 1.28 -7.10
N ALA A 70 14.50 1.69 -5.89
CA ALA A 70 13.57 1.77 -4.80
C ALA A 70 12.52 2.85 -5.08
N VAL A 71 11.30 2.63 -4.60
CA VAL A 71 10.18 3.56 -4.73
C VAL A 71 9.89 4.11 -3.34
N PRO A 72 10.05 5.42 -3.10
CA PRO A 72 9.79 6.00 -1.80
C PRO A 72 8.29 6.13 -1.57
N HIS A 73 7.81 5.56 -0.47
CA HIS A 73 6.48 5.78 0.08
C HIS A 73 6.63 6.69 1.31
N VAL A 74 6.21 7.93 1.19
CA VAL A 74 6.30 8.92 2.27
C VAL A 74 4.99 8.96 3.04
N LEU A 75 5.04 8.74 4.35
CA LEU A 75 3.88 8.83 5.23
C LEU A 75 3.46 10.30 5.37
N LYS A 76 2.20 10.62 5.03
CA LYS A 76 1.65 11.98 5.12
C LYS A 76 0.60 12.15 6.20
N PHE A 77 -0.06 11.06 6.58
CA PHE A 77 -1.07 11.08 7.62
C PHE A 77 -1.18 9.70 8.26
N TRP A 78 -1.33 9.65 9.57
CA TRP A 78 -1.59 8.44 10.34
C TRP A 78 -2.65 8.76 11.39
N ASP A 79 -3.74 8.01 11.39
CA ASP A 79 -4.74 8.06 12.46
C ASP A 79 -4.67 6.77 13.29
N PRO A 80 -4.24 6.83 14.56
CA PRO A 80 -4.08 5.65 15.40
C PRO A 80 -5.42 5.03 15.83
N TYR A 81 -6.53 5.80 15.81
CA TYR A 81 -7.84 5.33 16.23
C TYR A 81 -8.54 4.54 15.12
N GLU A 82 -8.59 5.10 13.92
CA GLU A 82 -9.08 4.46 12.70
C GLU A 82 -8.08 3.44 12.15
N LYS A 83 -6.83 3.45 12.62
CA LYS A 83 -5.74 2.57 12.20
C LYS A 83 -5.53 2.61 10.69
N CYS A 84 -5.35 3.82 10.18
CA CYS A 84 -5.24 4.08 8.76
C CYS A 84 -4.16 5.11 8.47
N ALA A 85 -3.54 4.97 7.30
CA ALA A 85 -2.42 5.81 6.86
C ALA A 85 -2.61 6.28 5.43
N ILE A 86 -2.13 7.49 5.13
CA ILE A 86 -2.01 8.01 3.77
C ILE A 86 -0.53 8.10 3.41
N PHE A 87 -0.17 7.50 2.28
CA PHE A 87 1.17 7.57 1.72
C PHE A 87 1.15 8.25 0.35
N THR A 88 2.18 9.05 0.09
CA THR A 88 2.48 9.58 -1.24
C THR A 88 3.67 8.84 -1.83
N LEU A 89 3.60 8.52 -3.11
CA LEU A 89 4.63 7.86 -3.89
C LEU A 89 4.71 8.55 -5.27
N PRO A 90 5.81 8.36 -6.04
CA PRO A 90 5.95 9.02 -7.35
C PRO A 90 4.77 8.77 -8.31
N ALA A 91 4.12 7.60 -8.20
CA ALA A 91 2.99 7.21 -9.04
C ALA A 91 1.61 7.63 -8.48
N GLY A 92 1.55 8.39 -7.38
CA GLY A 92 0.30 8.90 -6.81
C GLY A 92 0.18 8.70 -5.30
N CYS A 93 -1.04 8.43 -4.83
CA CYS A 93 -1.33 8.29 -3.42
C CYS A 93 -2.02 6.98 -3.08
N GLU A 94 -1.79 6.50 -1.87
CA GLU A 94 -2.41 5.30 -1.33
C GLU A 94 -2.95 5.54 0.08
N GLN A 95 -4.18 5.08 0.32
CA GLN A 95 -4.78 4.97 1.64
C GLN A 95 -4.74 3.51 2.08
N HIS A 96 -4.22 3.27 3.27
CA HIS A 96 -4.08 1.95 3.86
C HIS A 96 -4.89 1.92 5.15
N VAL A 97 -5.61 0.82 5.37
CA VAL A 97 -6.45 0.63 6.57
C VAL A 97 -6.15 -0.77 7.11
N TRP A 98 -5.99 -0.89 8.42
CA TRP A 98 -5.80 -2.19 9.05
C TRP A 98 -6.99 -3.11 8.79
N GLU A 99 -6.72 -4.41 8.65
CA GLU A 99 -7.76 -5.42 8.39
C GLU A 99 -8.91 -5.36 9.41
N SER A 100 -8.58 -5.24 10.70
CA SER A 100 -9.56 -5.08 11.80
C SER A 100 -10.52 -3.87 11.65
N ARG A 101 -10.18 -2.91 10.78
CA ARG A 101 -10.93 -1.67 10.53
C ARG A 101 -11.44 -1.55 9.10
N VAL A 102 -11.02 -2.40 8.15
CA VAL A 102 -11.30 -2.26 6.72
C VAL A 102 -12.79 -2.30 6.36
N LYS A 103 -13.61 -2.97 7.19
CA LYS A 103 -15.08 -3.02 7.04
C LYS A 103 -15.80 -1.83 7.69
N LYS A 104 -15.08 -0.97 8.41
CA LYS A 104 -15.60 0.24 9.07
C LYS A 104 -15.26 1.48 8.23
N LYS A 105 -15.95 2.60 8.51
CA LYS A 105 -15.63 3.89 7.88
C LYS A 105 -14.34 4.44 8.49
N ALA A 106 -13.42 4.91 7.66
CA ALA A 106 -12.21 5.60 8.06
C ALA A 106 -12.35 7.09 7.67
N LYS A 107 -13.19 7.83 8.40
CA LYS A 107 -13.58 9.21 8.06
C LYS A 107 -12.39 10.17 8.11
N ALA A 108 -11.50 10.00 9.10
CA ALA A 108 -10.31 10.83 9.24
C ALA A 108 -9.37 10.61 8.05
N CYS A 109 -9.09 9.36 7.69
CA CYS A 109 -8.27 9.07 6.51
C CYS A 109 -8.93 9.45 5.20
N ASP A 110 -10.24 9.23 5.03
CA ASP A 110 -10.96 9.64 3.82
C ASP A 110 -10.86 11.17 3.61
N LYS A 111 -10.97 11.95 4.70
CA LYS A 111 -10.79 13.40 4.70
C LYS A 111 -9.33 13.78 4.40
N ALA A 112 -8.37 13.12 5.05
CA ALA A 112 -6.95 13.37 4.84
C ALA A 112 -6.53 13.06 3.39
N TYR A 113 -6.96 11.93 2.84
CA TYR A 113 -6.72 11.55 1.45
C TYR A 113 -7.27 12.62 0.51
N LYS A 114 -8.52 13.06 0.70
CA LYS A 114 -9.11 14.12 -0.13
C LYS A 114 -8.27 15.40 -0.11
N ASN A 115 -7.79 15.81 1.05
CA ASN A 115 -7.01 17.04 1.20
C ASN A 115 -5.59 16.92 0.62
N ILE A 116 -4.96 15.75 0.74
CA ILE A 116 -3.56 15.53 0.33
C ILE A 116 -3.46 15.12 -1.15
N CYS A 117 -4.42 14.32 -1.62
CA CYS A 117 -4.35 13.59 -2.90
C CYS A 117 -5.48 13.93 -3.87
N GLY A 118 -6.46 14.73 -3.43
CA GLY A 118 -7.62 15.11 -4.24
C GLY A 118 -8.75 14.07 -4.24
N ASN A 119 -9.69 14.24 -5.16
CA ASN A 119 -10.96 13.48 -5.17
C ASN A 119 -10.91 12.14 -5.92
N MET A 120 -9.95 11.97 -6.84
CA MET A 120 -9.87 10.78 -7.68
C MET A 120 -9.29 9.61 -6.88
N ARG A 121 -10.01 8.49 -6.83
CA ARG A 121 -9.58 7.29 -6.11
C ARG A 121 -10.06 6.02 -6.79
N LEU A 122 -9.20 5.00 -6.76
CA LEU A 122 -9.55 3.63 -7.14
C LEU A 122 -9.71 2.79 -5.87
N ILE A 123 -10.89 2.19 -5.68
CA ILE A 123 -11.15 1.32 -4.53
C ILE A 123 -10.67 -0.10 -4.84
N ILE A 124 -9.51 -0.44 -4.28
CA ILE A 124 -8.86 -1.76 -4.50
C ILE A 124 -9.44 -2.83 -3.58
N TYR A 125 -9.59 -2.55 -2.29
CA TYR A 125 -10.14 -3.49 -1.32
C TYR A 125 -11.66 -3.31 -1.18
N LYS A 126 -12.43 -4.34 -1.55
CA LYS A 126 -13.90 -4.33 -1.55
C LYS A 126 -14.43 -5.26 -0.45
N LYS A 127 -15.71 -5.10 -0.08
CA LYS A 127 -16.36 -5.96 0.93
C LYS A 127 -16.34 -7.46 0.58
N SER A 128 -16.27 -7.79 -0.72
CA SER A 128 -16.19 -9.17 -1.22
C SER A 128 -14.81 -9.80 -1.06
N CYS A 129 -13.79 -9.03 -0.69
CA CYS A 129 -12.47 -9.55 -0.41
C CYS A 129 -12.54 -10.42 0.85
N LYS A 130 -12.20 -11.69 0.69
CA LYS A 130 -12.13 -12.66 1.78
C LYS A 130 -10.78 -12.48 2.49
N SER A 131 -10.85 -12.15 3.78
CA SER A 131 -9.79 -12.40 4.77
C SER A 131 -9.67 -13.89 4.99
#